data_AF-A0A961LSR4-F1
#
_entry.id   AF-A0A961LSR4-F1
#
_cell.length_a   1.000
_cell.length_b   1.000
_cell.length_c   1.000
_cell.angle_alpha   90.00
_cell.angle_beta   90.00
_cell.angle_gamma   90.00
#
_symmetry.space_group_name_H-M   'P 1'
#
loop_
_entity.id
_entity.type
_entity.pdbx_description
1 polymer ?
#
loop_
_entity_poly.entity_id
_entity_poly.type
_entity_poly.pdbx_seq_one_letter_code
_entity_poly.pdbx_strand_id
1 'polypeptide(L)' 'RKASEIVETDQQAVFDRLGLAEHITPQRSNGLRAMVQRIKDIAAASLAA' A
#
# COMPACT_ATOMS: atom_id res chain seq x y z
N ARG A 1 6.42 -11.89 -2.82
CA ARG A 1 7.39 -11.00 -2.12
C ARG A 1 7.47 -11.44 -0.67
N LYS A 2 8.64 -11.39 -0.05
CA LYS A 2 8.84 -11.63 1.38
C LYS A 2 8.14 -10.53 2.19
N ALA A 3 7.80 -10.82 3.45
CA ALA A 3 7.17 -9.86 4.35
C ALA A 3 7.99 -8.56 4.48
N SER A 4 9.32 -8.67 4.57
CA SER A 4 10.24 -7.53 4.59
C SER A 4 10.11 -6.65 3.35
N GLU A 5 10.03 -7.24 2.16
CA GLU A 5 9.86 -6.49 0.92
C GLU A 5 8.50 -5.78 0.82
N ILE A 6 7.46 -6.32 1.46
CA ILE A 6 6.12 -5.72 1.48
C ILE A 6 6.12 -4.48 2.40
N VAL A 7 6.71 -4.60 3.60
CA VAL A 7 6.82 -3.49 4.55
C VAL A 7 7.62 -2.33 3.95
N GLU A 8 8.72 -2.62 3.25
CA GLU A 8 9.58 -1.62 2.59
C GLU A 8 9.00 -1.04 1.29
N THR A 9 7.81 -1.48 0.84
CA THR A 9 7.22 -0.94 -0.38
C THR A 9 6.75 0.50 -0.17
N ASP A 10 7.29 1.41 -0.99
CA ASP A 10 6.77 2.76 -1.16
C ASP A 10 5.53 2.74 -2.07
N GLN A 11 4.37 2.63 -1.44
CA GLN A 11 3.08 2.62 -2.13
C GLN A 11 2.75 3.96 -2.79
N GLN A 12 3.24 5.09 -2.26
CA GLN A 12 2.90 6.41 -2.80
C GLN A 12 3.61 6.61 -4.14
N ALA A 13 4.91 6.30 -4.22
CA ALA A 13 5.65 6.33 -5.48
C ALA A 13 5.03 5.42 -6.55
N VAL A 14 4.49 4.25 -6.16
CA VAL A 14 3.76 3.37 -7.09
C VAL A 14 2.45 4.00 -7.57
N PHE A 15 1.68 4.61 -6.68
CA PHE A 15 0.43 5.29 -7.04
C PHE A 15 0.66 6.47 -7.98
N ASP A 16 1.72 7.24 -7.73
CA ASP A 16 2.10 8.40 -8.54
C ASP A 16 2.56 7.96 -9.94
N ARG A 17 3.39 6.91 -10.03
CA ARG A 17 3.81 6.34 -11.31
C ARG A 17 2.63 5.85 -12.15
N LEU A 18 1.57 5.38 -11.50
CA LEU A 18 0.37 4.88 -12.15
C LEU A 18 -0.69 5.98 -12.42
N GLY A 19 -0.46 7.22 -11.96
CA GLY A 19 -1.41 8.32 -12.13
C GLY A 19 -2.77 8.08 -11.46
N LEU A 20 -2.85 7.22 -10.44
CA LEU A 20 -4.14 6.75 -9.92
C LEU A 20 -4.99 7.89 -9.35
N ALA A 21 -4.34 8.89 -8.74
CA ALA A 21 -5.01 10.05 -8.16
C ALA A 21 -5.80 10.87 -9.18
N GLU A 22 -5.42 10.82 -10.47
CA GLU A 22 -6.07 11.55 -11.56
C GLU A 22 -7.32 10.82 -12.09
N HIS A 23 -7.44 9.51 -11.83
CA HIS A 23 -8.45 8.65 -12.44
C HIS A 23 -9.48 8.09 -11.46
N ILE A 24 -9.29 8.29 -10.15
CA ILE A 24 -10.21 7.82 -9.13
C ILE A 24 -10.60 8.95 -8.19
N THR A 25 -11.82 8.87 -7.67
CA THR A 25 -12.30 9.85 -6.69
C THR A 25 -11.48 9.79 -5.39
N PRO A 26 -11.46 10.87 -4.59
CA PRO A 26 -10.76 10.90 -3.31
C PRO A 26 -11.14 9.73 -2.38
N GLN A 27 -12.43 9.36 -2.34
CA GLN A 27 -12.90 8.22 -1.54
C GLN A 27 -12.26 6.90 -1.96
N ARG A 28 -12.16 6.64 -3.27
CA ARG A 28 -11.54 5.43 -3.80
C ARG A 28 -10.03 5.41 -3.54
N SER A 29 -9.35 6.54 -3.68
CA SER A 29 -7.93 6.68 -3.34
C SER A 29 -7.67 6.37 -1.86
N ASN A 30 -8.49 6.91 -0.98
CA ASN A 30 -8.38 6.66 0.46
C ASN A 30 -8.65 5.19 0.81
N GLY A 31 -9.66 4.57 0.17
CA GLY A 31 -9.94 3.14 0.31
C GLY A 31 -8.76 2.27 -0.13
N LEU A 32 -8.13 2.60 -1.26
CA LEU A 32 -6.95 1.90 -1.76
C LEU A 32 -5.76 2.02 -0.78
N ARG A 33 -5.47 3.24 -0.28
CA ARG A 33 -4.43 3.46 0.73
C ARG A 33 -4.68 2.62 2.00
N ALA A 34 -5.92 2.59 2.49
CA ALA A 34 -6.28 1.81 3.67
C ALA A 34 -6.09 0.29 3.45
N MET A 35 -6.43 -0.22 2.27
CA MET A 35 -6.18 -1.63 1.93
C MET A 35 -4.69 -1.96 1.88
N VAL A 36 -3.88 -1.10 1.27
CA VAL A 36 -2.42 -1.31 1.24
C VAL A 36 -1.82 -1.24 2.64
N GLN A 37 -2.25 -0.29 3.47
CA GLN A 37 -1.79 -0.21 4.86
C GLN A 37 -2.10 -1.52 5.62
N ARG A 38 -3.32 -2.04 5.50
CA ARG A 38 -3.69 -3.33 6.12
C ARG A 38 -2.79 -4.47 5.68
N ILE A 39 -2.43 -4.55 4.40
CA ILE A 39 -1.51 -5.57 3.88
C ILE A 39 -0.11 -5.42 4.51
N LYS A 40 0.38 -4.18 4.64
CA LYS A 40 1.66 -3.89 5.30
C LYS A 40 1.64 -4.26 6.77
N ASP A 41 0.54 -4.00 7.48
CA ASP A 41 0.38 -4.36 8.89
C ASP A 41 0.44 -5.89 9.09
N ILE A 42 -0.23 -6.66 8.23
CA ILE A 42 -0.18 -8.14 8.24
C ILE A 42 1.25 -8.64 7.96
N ALA A 43 1.95 -8.02 7.00
CA ALA A 43 3.32 -8.37 6.69
C ALA A 43 4.27 -8.04 7.86
N ALA A 44 4.10 -6.89 8.51
CA ALA A 44 4.87 -6.50 9.69
C ALA A 44 4.64 -7.48 10.86
N ALA A 45 3.39 -7.89 11.11
CA ALA A 45 3.07 -8.90 12.12
C ALA A 45 3.77 -10.25 11.84
N SER A 46 3.92 -10.60 10.56
CA SER A 46 4.60 -11.83 10.14
C SER A 46 6.13 -11.77 10.25
N LEU A 47 6.73 -10.59 10.46
CA LEU A 47 8.17 -10.44 10.75
C LEU A 47 8.49 -10.60 12.24
N ALA A 48 7.49 -10.44 13.11
CA ALA A 48 7.62 -10.54 14.56
C ALA A 48 7.34 -11.96 15.10
N ALA A 49 6.90 -12.87 14.23
CA ALA A 49 6.64 -14.28 14.52
C ALA A 49 7.81 -15.17 14.05
#